data_AF-A0A1S9AFL3-F1
#
_entry.id   AF-A0A1S9AFL3-F1
#
_cell.length_a   1.000
_cell.length_b   1.000
_cell.length_c   1.000
_cell.angle_alpha   90.00
_cell.angle_beta   90.00
_cell.angle_gamma   90.00
#
_symmetry.space_group_name_H-M   'P 1'
#
loop_
_entity.id
_entity.type
_entity.pdbx_description
1 polymer ?
#
loop_
_entity_poly.entity_id
_entity_poly.type
_entity_poly.pdbx_seq_one_letter_code
_entity_poly.pdbx_strand_id
1 'polypeptide(L)'
;MKRILRAPAVQAFLLQLAAFPLTLAAVYGLARAGLSVNYIHVALVQGLFAAGLSWWRGLASWWRAIQFAFPLAVLGVGQFAIPPAVFLGVFLFLLLLYWSTYRTQVPYYPSGRKVWDAVAQGLPQGRALQVIDIGSGLGGLVLDLQRRRPESRIWGIELAPLPWLASRLRAWATGSPARFVRGDYDSLDFGSFDAVFAYLSPAAMPALWDKAAREMRPGSVLFSYEFIITDRPPTGIVTPTPEGPKLYRWDF
;
A
#
# COMPACT_ATOMS: atom_id res chain seq x y z
N MET A 1 -16.10 14.11 3.69
CA MET A 1 -17.00 13.16 4.40
C MET A 1 -17.58 12.06 3.51
N LYS A 2 -18.25 12.37 2.38
CA LYS A 2 -18.93 11.36 1.53
C LYS A 2 -18.03 10.21 1.00
N ARG A 3 -16.74 10.47 0.77
CA ARG A 3 -15.77 9.47 0.25
C ARG A 3 -15.33 8.45 1.31
N ILE A 4 -15.24 8.86 2.59
CA ILE A 4 -14.85 7.98 3.71
C ILE A 4 -15.99 6.99 4.03
N LEU A 5 -17.24 7.46 4.02
CA LEU A 5 -18.43 6.62 4.23
C LEU A 5 -18.67 5.57 3.13
N ARG A 6 -17.98 5.70 1.99
CA ARG A 6 -18.01 4.71 0.90
C ARG A 6 -16.92 3.65 1.02
N ALA A 7 -15.95 3.81 1.93
CA ALA A 7 -14.92 2.81 2.12
C ALA A 7 -15.55 1.51 2.66
N PRO A 8 -15.27 0.34 2.05
CA PRO A 8 -15.89 -0.94 2.45
C PRO A 8 -15.70 -1.26 3.93
N ALA A 9 -14.53 -0.96 4.51
CA ALA A 9 -14.25 -1.18 5.93
C ALA A 9 -15.12 -0.31 6.84
N VAL A 10 -15.38 0.95 6.47
CA VAL A 10 -16.26 1.86 7.23
C VAL A 10 -17.71 1.39 7.12
N GLN A 11 -18.14 0.97 5.93
CA GLN A 11 -19.47 0.40 5.75
C GLN A 11 -19.64 -0.89 6.57
N ALA A 12 -18.67 -1.80 6.51
CA ALA A 12 -18.69 -3.03 7.30
C ALA A 12 -18.81 -2.73 8.80
N PHE A 13 -18.02 -1.80 9.32
CA PHE A 13 -18.12 -1.37 10.73
C PHE A 13 -19.51 -0.82 11.08
N LEU A 14 -20.08 0.05 10.25
CA LEU A 14 -21.42 0.59 10.48
C LEU A 14 -22.51 -0.49 10.43
N LEU A 15 -22.39 -1.47 9.53
CA LEU A 15 -23.32 -2.60 9.44
C LEU A 15 -23.20 -3.53 10.65
N GLN A 16 -22.00 -3.67 11.21
CA GLN A 16 -21.78 -4.40 12.45
C GLN A 16 -22.51 -3.71 13.62
N LEU A 17 -22.45 -2.39 13.71
CA LEU A 17 -23.20 -1.62 14.70
C LEU A 17 -24.72 -1.71 14.47
N ALA A 18 -25.16 -1.63 13.21
CA ALA A 18 -26.57 -1.74 12.85
C ALA A 18 -27.17 -3.13 13.12
N ALA A 19 -26.34 -4.19 13.06
CA ALA A 19 -26.76 -5.55 13.42
C ALA A 19 -27.01 -5.71 14.92
N PHE A 20 -26.39 -4.89 15.78
CA PHE A 20 -26.49 -5.01 17.24
C PHE A 20 -27.93 -4.96 17.80
N PRO A 21 -28.79 -3.99 17.45
CA PRO A 21 -30.18 -3.99 17.93
C PRO A 21 -31.00 -5.20 17.42
N LEU A 22 -30.72 -5.68 16.20
CA LEU A 22 -31.38 -6.88 15.65
C LEU A 22 -31.00 -8.13 16.46
N THR A 23 -29.71 -8.25 16.79
CA THR A 23 -29.20 -9.30 17.66
C THR A 23 -29.81 -9.26 19.03
N LEU A 24 -29.90 -8.06 19.64
CA LEU A 24 -30.50 -7.91 20.97
C LEU A 24 -31.97 -8.35 20.97
N ALA A 25 -32.74 -7.95 19.95
CA ALA A 25 -34.14 -8.36 19.80
C ALA A 25 -34.27 -9.88 19.58
N ALA A 26 -33.43 -10.48 18.75
CA ALA A 26 -33.45 -11.92 18.49
C ALA A 26 -33.07 -12.73 19.74
N VAL A 27 -32.00 -12.34 20.44
CA VAL A 27 -31.55 -12.97 21.69
C VAL A 27 -32.62 -12.84 22.78
N TYR A 28 -33.27 -11.67 22.89
CA TYR A 28 -34.37 -11.45 23.82
C TYR A 28 -35.56 -12.39 23.52
N GLY A 29 -35.92 -12.55 22.25
CA GLY A 29 -36.96 -13.48 21.82
C GLY A 29 -36.62 -14.94 22.13
N LEU A 30 -35.38 -15.36 21.87
CA LEU A 30 -34.90 -16.71 22.19
C LEU A 30 -34.93 -16.98 23.70
N ALA A 31 -34.50 -16.01 24.51
CA ALA A 31 -34.56 -16.12 25.97
C ALA A 31 -36.00 -16.19 26.49
N ARG A 32 -36.92 -15.39 25.92
CA ARG A 32 -38.37 -15.43 26.22
C ARG A 32 -39.00 -16.78 25.85
N ALA A 33 -38.49 -17.45 24.82
CA ALA A 33 -38.93 -18.77 24.40
C ALA A 33 -38.35 -19.91 25.27
N GLY A 34 -37.58 -19.59 26.32
CA GLY A 34 -37.00 -20.57 27.24
C GLY A 34 -35.70 -21.22 26.76
N LEU A 35 -35.09 -20.70 25.68
CA LEU A 35 -33.79 -21.19 25.19
C LEU A 35 -32.65 -20.57 25.99
N SER A 36 -31.67 -21.39 26.38
CA SER A 36 -30.45 -20.92 27.04
C SER A 36 -29.50 -20.28 26.02
N VAL A 37 -29.41 -18.95 26.04
CA VAL A 37 -28.53 -18.19 25.15
C VAL A 37 -27.20 -17.93 25.84
N ASN A 38 -26.12 -18.47 25.28
CA ASN A 38 -24.74 -18.15 25.70
C ASN A 38 -24.08 -17.14 24.74
N TYR A 39 -22.88 -16.64 25.09
CA TYR A 39 -22.18 -15.65 24.27
C TYR A 39 -21.86 -16.12 22.84
N ILE A 40 -21.61 -17.42 22.62
CA ILE A 40 -21.36 -17.96 21.27
C ILE A 40 -22.62 -17.81 20.40
N HIS A 41 -23.80 -18.09 20.96
CA HIS A 41 -25.07 -17.87 20.26
C HIS A 41 -25.27 -16.40 19.90
N VAL A 42 -24.95 -15.47 20.83
CA VAL A 42 -25.01 -14.03 20.57
C VAL A 42 -24.08 -13.65 19.41
N ALA A 43 -22.84 -14.15 19.40
CA ALA A 43 -21.89 -13.87 18.33
C ALA A 43 -22.32 -14.46 16.98
N LEU A 44 -22.89 -15.67 16.94
CA LEU A 44 -23.43 -16.28 15.73
C LEU A 44 -24.58 -15.45 15.16
N VAL A 45 -25.54 -15.07 16.01
CA VAL A 45 -26.69 -14.23 15.60
C VAL A 45 -26.22 -12.86 15.10
N GLN A 46 -25.28 -12.23 15.80
CA GLN A 46 -24.66 -10.98 15.38
C GLN A 46 -23.98 -11.11 14.01
N GLY A 47 -23.19 -12.17 13.83
CA GLY A 47 -22.49 -12.44 12.59
C GLY A 47 -23.44 -12.67 11.42
N LEU A 48 -24.53 -13.41 11.63
CA LEU A 48 -25.57 -13.64 10.63
C LEU A 48 -26.26 -12.34 10.20
N PHE A 49 -26.68 -11.51 11.16
CA PHE A 49 -27.30 -10.22 10.83
C PHE A 49 -26.31 -9.29 10.12
N ALA A 50 -25.07 -9.20 10.59
CA ALA A 50 -24.06 -8.35 9.96
C ALA A 50 -23.71 -8.82 8.53
N ALA A 51 -23.60 -10.13 8.31
CA ALA A 51 -23.38 -10.70 6.98
C ALA A 51 -24.58 -10.47 6.05
N GLY A 52 -25.80 -10.62 6.55
CA GLY A 52 -27.04 -10.35 5.82
C GLY A 52 -27.17 -8.87 5.43
N LEU A 53 -26.89 -7.96 6.36
CA LEU A 53 -26.85 -6.52 6.07
C LEU A 53 -25.75 -6.18 5.05
N SER A 54 -24.60 -6.87 5.11
CA SER A 54 -23.51 -6.70 4.14
C SER A 54 -23.87 -7.21 2.75
N TRP A 55 -24.61 -8.31 2.66
CA TRP A 55 -25.19 -8.78 1.41
C TRP A 55 -26.19 -7.77 0.84
N TRP A 56 -27.15 -7.31 1.66
CA TRP A 56 -28.14 -6.30 1.27
C TRP A 56 -27.49 -5.01 0.78
N ARG A 57 -26.38 -4.60 1.40
CA ARG A 57 -25.64 -3.38 1.03
C ARG A 57 -24.79 -3.53 -0.23
N GLY A 58 -24.68 -4.73 -0.78
CA GLY A 58 -23.90 -5.03 -1.99
C GLY A 58 -22.40 -5.15 -1.75
N LEU A 59 -21.95 -5.43 -0.53
CA LEU A 59 -20.54 -5.68 -0.26
C LEU A 59 -20.10 -7.01 -0.90
N ALA A 60 -18.82 -7.06 -1.30
CA ALA A 60 -18.21 -8.24 -1.90
C ALA A 60 -18.33 -9.48 -1.00
N SER A 61 -18.31 -10.68 -1.58
CA SER A 61 -18.57 -11.93 -0.87
C SER A 61 -17.64 -12.15 0.33
N TRP A 62 -16.36 -11.82 0.20
CA TRP A 62 -15.39 -11.95 1.30
C TRP A 62 -15.71 -11.06 2.50
N TRP A 63 -16.31 -9.87 2.30
CA TRP A 63 -16.75 -9.02 3.40
C TRP A 63 -17.84 -9.67 4.23
N ARG A 64 -18.72 -10.48 3.62
CA ARG A 64 -19.78 -11.21 4.34
C ARG A 64 -19.17 -12.27 5.26
N ALA A 65 -18.15 -12.98 4.78
CA ALA A 65 -17.40 -13.94 5.58
C ALA A 65 -16.69 -13.27 6.76
N ILE A 66 -16.03 -12.11 6.52
CA ILE A 66 -15.40 -11.32 7.58
C ILE A 66 -16.43 -10.89 8.63
N GLN A 67 -17.57 -10.36 8.21
CA GLN A 67 -18.63 -9.86 9.11
C GLN A 67 -19.26 -10.98 9.96
N PHE A 68 -19.43 -12.16 9.37
CA PHE A 68 -19.88 -13.34 10.11
C PHE A 68 -18.84 -13.80 11.14
N ALA A 69 -17.57 -13.89 10.74
CA ALA A 69 -16.50 -14.39 11.60
C ALA A 69 -16.07 -13.39 12.69
N PHE A 70 -16.28 -12.09 12.48
CA PHE A 70 -15.74 -11.04 13.34
C PHE A 70 -16.22 -11.13 14.81
N PRO A 71 -17.53 -11.27 15.14
CA PRO A 71 -17.97 -11.45 16.53
C PRO A 71 -17.37 -12.68 17.22
N LEU A 72 -17.23 -13.79 16.48
CA LEU A 72 -16.62 -15.02 16.97
C LEU A 72 -15.14 -14.79 17.28
N ALA A 73 -14.44 -14.09 16.39
CA ALA A 73 -13.04 -13.72 16.60
C ALA A 73 -12.88 -12.81 17.83
N VAL A 74 -13.77 -11.84 18.06
CA VAL A 74 -13.75 -10.98 19.25
C VAL A 74 -13.92 -11.81 20.53
N LEU A 75 -14.86 -12.75 20.58
CA LEU A 75 -15.02 -13.63 21.73
C LEU A 75 -13.81 -14.54 21.97
N GLY A 76 -13.26 -15.11 20.90
CA GLY A 76 -12.08 -15.96 20.96
C GLY A 76 -10.85 -15.20 21.46
N VAL A 77 -10.60 -14.01 20.90
CA VAL A 77 -9.50 -13.13 21.30
C VAL A 77 -9.66 -12.68 22.76
N GLY A 78 -10.89 -12.45 23.22
CA GLY A 78 -11.19 -12.09 24.61
C GLY A 78 -10.69 -13.11 25.63
N GLN A 79 -10.52 -14.38 25.25
CA GLN A 79 -10.00 -15.44 26.14
C GLN A 79 -8.51 -15.28 26.46
N PHE A 80 -7.75 -14.57 25.61
CA PHE A 80 -6.30 -14.44 25.74
C PHE A 80 -5.87 -13.24 26.60
N ALA A 81 -6.82 -12.47 27.15
CA ALA A 81 -6.58 -11.30 28.00
C ALA A 81 -5.54 -10.30 27.42
N ILE A 82 -5.47 -10.19 26.09
CA ILE A 82 -4.50 -9.35 25.40
C ILE A 82 -4.80 -7.87 25.73
N PRO A 83 -3.81 -7.09 26.19
CA PRO A 83 -4.03 -5.69 26.52
C PRO A 83 -4.55 -4.89 25.31
N PRO A 84 -5.56 -4.03 25.47
CA PRO A 84 -6.08 -3.18 24.37
C PRO A 84 -4.99 -2.36 23.66
N ALA A 85 -3.94 -1.97 24.39
CA ALA A 85 -2.79 -1.24 23.85
C ALA A 85 -2.05 -2.02 22.74
N VAL A 86 -2.05 -3.36 22.77
CA VAL A 86 -1.43 -4.18 21.72
C VAL A 86 -2.18 -4.03 20.40
N PHE A 87 -3.53 -4.10 20.43
CA PHE A 87 -4.35 -3.88 19.23
C PHE A 87 -4.18 -2.47 18.69
N LEU A 88 -4.12 -1.46 19.57
CA LEU A 88 -3.83 -0.10 19.17
C LEU A 88 -2.43 0.02 18.53
N GLY A 89 -1.42 -0.63 19.11
CA GLY A 89 -0.06 -0.66 18.56
C GLY A 89 0.00 -1.27 17.16
N VAL A 90 -0.65 -2.43 16.97
CA VAL A 90 -0.77 -3.09 15.66
C VAL A 90 -1.52 -2.20 14.67
N PHE A 91 -2.62 -1.59 15.09
CA PHE A 91 -3.39 -0.66 14.25
C PHE A 91 -2.55 0.54 13.82
N LEU A 92 -1.85 1.20 14.75
CA LEU A 92 -0.97 2.34 14.45
C LEU A 92 0.19 1.94 13.54
N PHE A 93 0.79 0.78 13.78
CA PHE A 93 1.83 0.23 12.89
C PHE A 93 1.30 0.06 11.46
N LEU A 94 0.16 -0.62 11.28
CA LEU A 94 -0.45 -0.82 9.97
C LEU A 94 -0.88 0.50 9.33
N LEU A 95 -1.42 1.44 10.12
CA LEU A 95 -1.81 2.77 9.66
C LEU A 95 -0.59 3.55 9.15
N LEU A 96 0.54 3.51 9.85
CA LEU A 96 1.75 4.23 9.44
C LEU A 96 2.47 3.54 8.27
N LEU A 97 2.33 2.21 8.15
CA LEU A 97 2.87 1.41 7.05
C LEU A 97 2.08 1.63 5.74
N TYR A 98 0.75 1.62 5.81
CA TYR A 98 -0.17 1.73 4.67
C TYR A 98 -0.89 3.09 4.59
N TRP A 99 -0.23 4.14 5.12
CA TRP A 99 -0.75 5.48 5.39
C TRP A 99 -1.72 6.07 4.36
N SER A 100 -1.45 5.88 3.07
CA SER A 100 -2.20 6.50 1.98
C SER A 100 -2.81 5.49 1.01
N THR A 101 -2.64 4.18 1.23
CA THR A 101 -3.09 3.14 0.30
C THR A 101 -4.60 3.20 0.05
N TYR A 102 -5.40 3.63 1.04
CA TYR A 102 -6.85 3.83 0.88
C TYR A 102 -7.22 4.97 -0.11
N ARG A 103 -6.27 5.84 -0.48
CA ARG A 103 -6.44 6.91 -1.47
C ARG A 103 -5.66 6.64 -2.76
N THR A 104 -4.38 6.28 -2.65
CA THR A 104 -3.46 6.13 -3.77
C THR A 104 -3.57 4.77 -4.44
N GLN A 105 -4.10 3.76 -3.73
CA GLN A 105 -4.11 2.36 -4.18
C GLN A 105 -2.71 1.83 -4.49
N VAL A 106 -1.69 2.37 -3.81
CA VAL A 106 -0.30 1.90 -3.86
C VAL A 106 0.04 1.29 -2.49
N PRO A 107 -0.12 -0.02 -2.31
CA PRO A 107 0.37 -0.74 -1.14
C PRO A 107 1.90 -0.88 -1.17
N TYR A 108 2.51 -1.10 -0.01
CA TYR A 108 3.94 -1.37 0.07
C TYR A 108 4.27 -2.77 -0.50
N TYR A 109 4.97 -2.79 -1.63
CA TYR A 109 5.61 -3.99 -2.20
C TYR A 109 7.06 -3.66 -2.58
N PRO A 110 8.08 -4.29 -1.96
CA PRO A 110 9.46 -4.00 -2.29
C PRO A 110 9.85 -4.63 -3.63
N SER A 111 10.61 -3.90 -4.43
CA SER A 111 11.36 -4.48 -5.56
C SER A 111 12.57 -5.28 -5.05
N GLY A 112 13.01 -6.26 -5.84
CA GLY A 112 14.13 -7.16 -5.48
C GLY A 112 15.45 -6.81 -6.15
N ARG A 113 16.54 -7.41 -5.68
CA ARG A 113 17.92 -7.18 -6.17
C ARG A 113 18.06 -7.30 -7.69
N LYS A 114 17.42 -8.30 -8.31
CA LYS A 114 17.46 -8.49 -9.77
C LYS A 114 16.87 -7.29 -10.53
N VAL A 115 15.80 -6.68 -10.00
CA VAL A 115 15.23 -5.44 -10.55
C VAL A 115 16.22 -4.29 -10.37
N TRP A 116 16.85 -4.19 -9.20
CA TRP A 116 17.85 -3.15 -8.93
C TRP A 116 19.06 -3.27 -9.85
N ASP A 117 19.50 -4.49 -10.16
CA ASP A 117 20.54 -4.77 -11.14
C ASP A 117 20.14 -4.30 -12.55
N ALA A 118 18.92 -4.63 -12.98
CA ALA A 118 18.40 -4.21 -14.28
C ALA A 118 18.28 -2.67 -14.39
N VAL A 119 17.82 -2.00 -13.33
CA VAL A 119 17.79 -0.52 -13.27
C VAL A 119 19.21 0.04 -13.35
N ALA A 120 20.15 -0.47 -12.54
CA ALA A 120 21.53 0.02 -12.52
C ALA A 120 22.24 -0.13 -13.87
N GLN A 121 21.97 -1.22 -14.61
CA GLN A 121 22.47 -1.44 -15.97
C GLN A 121 21.80 -0.50 -16.99
N GLY A 122 20.50 -0.22 -16.81
CA GLY A 122 19.74 0.67 -17.68
C GLY A 122 20.07 2.15 -17.51
N LEU A 123 20.63 2.57 -16.38
CA LEU A 123 21.01 3.96 -16.13
C LEU A 123 22.10 4.46 -17.10
N PRO A 124 22.08 5.75 -17.50
CA PRO A 124 23.17 6.33 -18.29
C PRO A 124 24.53 6.12 -17.61
N GLN A 125 25.58 5.84 -18.39
CA GLN A 125 26.92 5.51 -17.88
C GLN A 125 27.90 6.68 -18.12
N GLY A 126 29.04 6.66 -17.41
CA GLY A 126 30.14 7.61 -17.65
C GLY A 126 29.97 9.02 -17.08
N ARG A 127 28.91 9.28 -16.31
CA ARG A 127 28.70 10.55 -15.62
C ARG A 127 27.91 10.38 -14.32
N ALA A 128 28.02 11.37 -13.43
CA ALA A 128 27.15 11.49 -12.27
C ALA A 128 25.70 11.77 -12.68
N LEU A 129 24.76 11.16 -11.95
CA LEU A 129 23.32 11.25 -12.21
C LEU A 129 22.55 11.80 -11.01
N GLN A 130 21.40 12.39 -11.29
CA GLN A 130 20.33 12.60 -10.33
C GLN A 130 19.23 11.57 -10.57
N VAL A 131 19.05 10.64 -9.64
CA VAL A 131 18.07 9.54 -9.77
C VAL A 131 17.07 9.63 -8.63
N ILE A 132 15.79 9.36 -8.91
CA ILE A 132 14.76 9.29 -7.88
C ILE A 132 13.91 8.02 -7.98
N ASP A 133 13.63 7.43 -6.83
CA ASP A 133 12.66 6.36 -6.62
C ASP A 133 11.37 6.96 -6.04
N ILE A 134 10.27 6.90 -6.82
CA ILE A 134 8.96 7.44 -6.42
C ILE A 134 8.11 6.35 -5.76
N GLY A 135 7.82 6.51 -4.47
CA GLY A 135 7.30 5.41 -3.64
C GLY A 135 8.43 4.49 -3.14
N SER A 136 9.53 5.10 -2.69
CA SER A 136 10.78 4.40 -2.36
C SER A 136 10.68 3.39 -1.21
N GLY A 137 9.58 3.37 -0.47
CA GLY A 137 9.32 2.42 0.61
C GLY A 137 10.43 2.47 1.67
N LEU A 138 11.02 1.31 1.98
CA LEU A 138 12.14 1.22 2.91
C LEU A 138 13.48 1.71 2.33
N GLY A 139 13.52 2.18 1.08
CA GLY A 139 14.71 2.75 0.44
C GLY A 139 15.68 1.72 -0.12
N GLY A 140 15.22 0.50 -0.42
CA GLY A 140 16.06 -0.61 -0.90
C GLY A 140 16.86 -0.27 -2.16
N LEU A 141 16.17 0.13 -3.22
CA LEU A 141 16.78 0.52 -4.50
C LEU A 141 17.70 1.74 -4.32
N VAL A 142 17.22 2.78 -3.64
CA VAL A 142 17.97 4.03 -3.42
C VAL A 142 19.33 3.78 -2.75
N LEU A 143 19.34 3.01 -1.64
CA LEU A 143 20.58 2.68 -0.92
C LEU A 143 21.50 1.77 -1.72
N ASP A 144 20.94 0.91 -2.58
CA ASP A 144 21.72 0.04 -3.44
C ASP A 144 22.38 0.80 -4.59
N LEU A 145 21.62 1.65 -5.29
CA LEU A 145 22.14 2.53 -6.34
C LEU A 145 23.18 3.50 -5.79
N GLN A 146 22.95 4.10 -4.62
CA GLN A 146 23.90 5.04 -4.02
C GLN A 146 25.26 4.37 -3.70
N ARG A 147 25.26 3.07 -3.35
CA ARG A 147 26.49 2.30 -3.15
C ARG A 147 27.21 1.98 -4.47
N ARG A 148 26.46 1.69 -5.54
CA ARG A 148 27.02 1.40 -6.87
C ARG A 148 27.52 2.65 -7.59
N ARG A 149 26.94 3.81 -7.27
CA ARG A 149 27.18 5.11 -7.92
C ARG A 149 27.48 6.19 -6.86
N PRO A 150 28.61 6.12 -6.14
CA PRO A 150 28.94 7.09 -5.08
C PRO A 150 29.02 8.54 -5.58
N GLU A 151 29.33 8.74 -6.86
CA GLU A 151 29.41 10.03 -7.53
C GLU A 151 28.03 10.65 -7.85
N SER A 152 26.98 9.83 -7.85
CA SER A 152 25.61 10.22 -8.20
C SER A 152 24.80 10.62 -6.96
N ARG A 153 23.74 11.41 -7.16
CA ARG A 153 22.77 11.78 -6.12
C ARG A 153 21.51 10.94 -6.28
N ILE A 154 21.31 10.01 -5.36
CA ILE A 154 20.15 9.12 -5.40
C ILE A 154 19.15 9.53 -4.32
N TRP A 155 17.91 9.71 -4.74
CA TRP A 155 16.80 10.17 -3.91
C TRP A 155 15.70 9.11 -3.81
N GLY A 156 15.03 9.08 -2.66
CA GLY A 156 13.77 8.37 -2.48
C GLY A 156 12.72 9.32 -1.97
N ILE A 157 11.53 9.34 -2.57
CA ILE A 157 10.36 10.00 -2.00
C ILE A 157 9.35 8.95 -1.56
N GLU A 158 8.77 9.16 -0.38
CA GLU A 158 7.79 8.24 0.19
C GLU A 158 6.71 8.99 0.96
N LEU A 159 5.46 8.61 0.73
CA LEU A 159 4.30 9.23 1.34
C LEU A 159 4.02 8.67 2.75
N ALA A 160 4.26 7.38 2.94
CA ALA A 160 4.03 6.66 4.18
C ALA A 160 5.09 7.00 5.25
N PRO A 161 4.68 7.50 6.44
CA PRO A 161 5.62 7.94 7.47
C PRO A 161 6.58 6.84 7.95
N LEU A 162 6.10 5.61 8.13
CA LEU A 162 6.93 4.54 8.67
C LEU A 162 7.99 4.06 7.66
N PRO A 163 7.65 3.76 6.39
CA PRO A 163 8.66 3.43 5.39
C PRO A 163 9.69 4.55 5.17
N TRP A 164 9.24 5.82 5.09
CA TRP A 164 10.15 6.97 5.01
C TRP A 164 11.10 7.07 6.21
N LEU A 165 10.59 6.90 7.44
CA LEU A 165 11.44 6.97 8.63
C LEU A 165 12.45 5.83 8.62
N ALA A 166 12.02 4.62 8.27
CA ALA A 166 12.89 3.46 8.18
C ALA A 166 13.98 3.64 7.11
N SER A 167 13.65 4.19 5.93
CA SER A 167 14.65 4.44 4.89
C SER A 167 15.71 5.46 5.33
N ARG A 168 15.29 6.54 6.01
CA ARG A 168 16.19 7.54 6.60
C ARG A 168 17.09 6.94 7.68
N LEU A 169 16.56 6.11 8.58
CA LEU A 169 17.34 5.43 9.61
C LEU A 169 18.33 4.44 9.01
N ARG A 170 17.94 3.69 7.97
CA ARG A 170 18.84 2.79 7.24
C ARG A 170 19.98 3.56 6.55
N ALA A 171 19.69 4.71 5.95
CA ALA A 171 20.72 5.57 5.36
C ALA A 171 21.73 6.03 6.41
N TRP A 172 21.24 6.53 7.55
CA TRP A 172 22.06 6.96 8.67
C TRP A 172 22.93 5.83 9.24
N ALA A 173 22.35 4.66 9.52
CA ALA A 173 23.06 3.50 10.04
C ALA A 173 24.12 2.94 9.08
N THR A 174 23.99 3.20 7.77
CA THR A 174 24.97 2.76 6.76
C THR A 174 25.93 3.86 6.32
N GLY A 175 25.83 5.07 6.90
CA GLY A 175 26.62 6.24 6.46
C GLY A 175 26.35 6.64 5.01
N SER A 176 25.21 6.25 4.44
CA SER A 176 24.89 6.50 3.04
C SER A 176 24.52 7.97 2.82
N PRO A 177 25.05 8.63 1.77
CA PRO A 177 24.67 10.00 1.41
C PRO A 177 23.31 10.09 0.69
N ALA A 178 22.60 8.97 0.53
CA ALA A 178 21.28 8.91 -0.06
C ALA A 178 20.28 9.83 0.65
N ARG A 179 19.38 10.46 -0.10
CA ARG A 179 18.42 11.43 0.43
C ARG A 179 17.00 10.89 0.39
N PHE A 180 16.32 10.89 1.53
CA PHE A 180 14.93 10.44 1.66
C PHE A 180 14.01 11.58 2.06
N VAL A 181 13.01 11.86 1.22
CA VAL A 181 12.03 12.93 1.42
C VAL A 181 10.67 12.32 1.72
N ARG A 182 9.97 12.87 2.71
CA ARG A 182 8.57 12.50 2.96
C ARG A 182 7.68 13.41 2.15
N GLY A 183 6.90 12.87 1.23
CA GLY A 183 6.05 13.70 0.39
C GLY A 183 5.34 12.94 -0.71
N ASP A 184 4.53 13.68 -1.46
CA ASP A 184 3.89 13.22 -2.67
C ASP A 184 4.78 13.54 -3.87
N TYR A 185 5.02 12.56 -4.75
CA TYR A 185 5.87 12.76 -5.93
C TYR A 185 5.24 13.73 -6.93
N ASP A 186 3.93 13.96 -6.87
CA ASP A 186 3.25 14.96 -7.70
C ASP A 186 3.84 16.37 -7.51
N SER A 187 4.37 16.66 -6.32
CA SER A 187 5.00 17.95 -5.97
C SER A 187 6.45 18.12 -6.45
N LEU A 188 7.07 17.06 -6.97
CA LEU A 188 8.44 17.10 -7.47
C LEU A 188 8.49 17.64 -8.89
N ASP A 189 9.58 18.31 -9.26
CA ASP A 189 9.91 18.57 -10.65
C ASP A 189 10.69 17.38 -11.23
N PHE A 190 10.09 16.62 -12.14
CA PHE A 190 10.77 15.49 -12.78
C PHE A 190 11.90 15.95 -13.70
N GLY A 191 11.85 17.20 -14.17
CA GLY A 191 12.91 17.82 -14.97
C GLY A 191 14.22 17.99 -14.20
N SER A 192 14.25 17.80 -12.88
CA SER A 192 15.49 17.83 -12.10
C SER A 192 16.27 16.51 -12.13
N PHE A 193 15.67 15.42 -12.60
CA PHE A 193 16.26 14.07 -12.57
C PHE A 193 16.72 13.60 -13.95
N ASP A 194 17.73 12.74 -13.97
CA ASP A 194 18.18 11.99 -15.14
C ASP A 194 17.45 10.65 -15.26
N ALA A 195 16.99 10.11 -14.14
CA ALA A 195 16.20 8.89 -14.12
C ALA A 195 15.14 8.91 -13.00
N VAL A 196 13.95 8.43 -13.33
CA VAL A 196 12.84 8.22 -12.39
C VAL A 196 12.52 6.73 -12.39
N PHE A 197 12.48 6.10 -11.22
CA PHE A 197 12.02 4.72 -11.04
C PHE A 197 10.69 4.70 -10.30
N ALA A 198 9.75 3.92 -10.81
CA ALA A 198 8.41 3.75 -10.25
C ALA A 198 8.08 2.26 -10.06
N TYR A 199 7.58 1.92 -8.87
CA TYR A 199 6.86 0.68 -8.63
C TYR A 199 5.62 0.99 -7.80
N LEU A 200 4.56 1.39 -8.50
CA LEU A 200 3.36 1.99 -7.92
C LEU A 200 2.15 1.04 -8.00
N SER A 201 1.19 1.38 -8.85
CA SER A 201 0.01 0.57 -9.16
C SER A 201 -0.54 0.97 -10.53
N PRO A 202 -1.39 0.14 -11.17
CA PRO A 202 -2.01 0.49 -12.45
C PRO A 202 -2.80 1.80 -12.40
N ALA A 203 -3.40 2.12 -11.26
CA ALA A 203 -4.20 3.33 -11.08
C ALA A 203 -3.38 4.62 -11.12
N ALA A 204 -2.09 4.56 -10.79
CA ALA A 204 -1.19 5.72 -10.81
C ALA A 204 -0.57 5.97 -12.18
N MET A 205 -0.54 4.97 -13.06
CA MET A 205 0.25 5.03 -14.30
C MET A 205 -0.16 6.13 -15.29
N PRO A 206 -1.46 6.43 -15.52
CA PRO A 206 -1.84 7.50 -16.42
C PRO A 206 -1.34 8.87 -15.95
N ALA A 207 -1.54 9.20 -14.68
CA ALA A 207 -1.08 10.48 -14.10
C ALA A 207 0.45 10.58 -14.07
N LEU A 208 1.14 9.46 -13.79
CA LEU A 208 2.59 9.40 -13.86
C LEU A 208 3.10 9.69 -15.28
N TRP A 209 2.48 9.11 -16.31
CA TRP A 209 2.85 9.37 -17.69
C TRP A 209 2.65 10.83 -18.07
N ASP A 210 1.48 11.39 -17.75
CA ASP A 210 1.16 12.79 -18.03
C ASP A 210 2.19 13.73 -17.41
N LYS A 211 2.64 13.44 -16.18
CA LYS A 211 3.70 14.21 -15.51
C LYS A 211 5.04 14.03 -16.19
N ALA A 212 5.45 12.79 -16.46
CA ALA A 212 6.73 12.50 -17.10
C ALA A 212 6.84 13.14 -18.49
N ALA A 213 5.80 13.04 -19.32
CA ALA A 213 5.72 13.64 -20.64
C ALA A 213 5.84 15.16 -20.65
N ARG A 214 5.40 15.84 -19.58
CA ARG A 214 5.50 17.30 -19.47
C ARG A 214 6.83 17.77 -18.93
N GLU A 215 7.43 17.02 -18.00
CA GLU A 215 8.52 17.54 -17.16
C GLU A 215 9.88 16.89 -17.44
N MET A 216 9.91 15.63 -17.89
CA MET A 216 11.18 14.95 -18.13
C MET A 216 11.92 15.54 -19.34
N ARG A 217 13.24 15.69 -19.19
CA ARG A 217 14.10 16.30 -20.21
C ARG A 217 14.56 15.28 -21.24
N PRO A 218 14.87 15.71 -22.48
CA PRO A 218 15.57 14.86 -23.43
C PRO A 218 16.86 14.26 -22.83
N GLY A 219 17.08 12.97 -23.05
CA GLY A 219 18.19 12.20 -22.49
C GLY A 219 17.96 11.66 -21.07
N SER A 220 16.76 11.82 -20.51
CA SER A 220 16.36 11.19 -19.23
C SER A 220 15.53 9.93 -19.45
N VAL A 221 15.38 9.12 -18.40
CA VAL A 221 14.74 7.80 -18.49
C VAL A 221 13.72 7.56 -17.38
N LEU A 222 12.54 7.08 -17.74
CA LEU A 222 11.54 6.56 -16.81
C LEU A 222 11.58 5.03 -16.80
N PHE A 223 11.72 4.46 -15.61
CA PHE A 223 11.57 3.03 -15.36
C PHE A 223 10.27 2.77 -14.61
N SER A 224 9.49 1.79 -15.06
CA SER A 224 8.33 1.27 -14.32
C SER A 224 8.44 -0.23 -14.16
N TYR A 225 8.43 -0.71 -12.92
CA TYR A 225 8.41 -2.15 -12.64
C TYR A 225 6.97 -2.65 -12.58
N GLU A 226 6.71 -3.78 -13.23
CA GLU A 226 5.44 -4.51 -13.35
C GLU A 226 4.33 -3.78 -14.13
N PHE A 227 4.20 -2.47 -13.98
CA PHE A 227 3.09 -1.69 -14.52
C PHE A 227 3.47 -0.94 -15.80
N ILE A 228 2.80 -1.28 -16.90
CA ILE A 228 2.96 -0.61 -18.20
C ILE A 228 2.08 0.64 -18.28
N ILE A 229 2.52 1.63 -19.05
CA ILE A 229 1.69 2.76 -19.49
C ILE A 229 1.01 2.34 -20.80
N THR A 230 -0.29 2.04 -20.76
CA THR A 230 -1.01 1.42 -21.89
C THR A 230 -0.97 2.24 -23.17
N ASP A 231 -1.04 3.58 -23.05
CA ASP A 231 -1.13 4.49 -24.20
C ASP A 231 0.24 4.85 -24.82
N ARG A 232 1.34 4.36 -24.24
CA ARG A 232 2.69 4.66 -24.73
C ARG A 232 3.58 3.41 -24.77
N PRO A 233 4.01 2.95 -25.95
CA PRO A 233 4.93 1.82 -26.03
C PRO A 233 6.28 2.17 -25.36
N PRO A 234 6.85 1.26 -24.56
CA PRO A 234 8.16 1.45 -23.95
C PRO A 234 9.26 1.39 -25.01
N THR A 235 10.30 2.20 -24.82
CA THR A 235 11.54 2.15 -25.61
C THR A 235 12.31 0.85 -25.37
N GLY A 236 12.18 0.26 -24.17
CA GLY A 236 12.80 -1.01 -23.83
C GLY A 236 12.03 -1.80 -22.78
N ILE A 237 12.18 -3.12 -22.81
CA ILE A 237 11.60 -4.03 -21.84
C ILE A 237 12.69 -4.98 -21.37
N VAL A 238 12.87 -5.08 -20.06
CA VAL A 238 13.79 -6.03 -19.42
C VAL A 238 12.97 -6.99 -18.56
N THR A 239 13.35 -8.25 -18.52
CA THR A 239 12.73 -9.27 -17.65
C THR A 239 13.74 -9.67 -16.58
N PRO A 240 13.73 -9.03 -15.38
CA PRO A 240 14.77 -9.25 -14.36
C PRO A 240 14.79 -10.67 -13.79
N THR A 241 13.64 -11.35 -13.81
CA THR A 241 13.45 -12.72 -13.34
C THR A 241 12.72 -13.54 -14.40
N PRO A 242 13.16 -14.77 -14.72
CA PRO A 242 12.41 -15.66 -15.59
C PRO A 242 10.95 -15.77 -15.13
N GLU A 243 10.01 -15.59 -16.06
CA GLU A 243 8.56 -15.61 -15.81
C GLU A 243 8.02 -14.58 -14.80
N GLY A 244 8.87 -13.66 -14.33
CA GLY A 244 8.47 -12.63 -13.38
C GLY A 244 8.04 -11.32 -14.04
N PRO A 245 7.68 -10.31 -13.22
CA PRO A 245 7.25 -9.02 -13.72
C PRO A 245 8.33 -8.33 -14.55
N LYS A 246 7.90 -7.55 -15.54
CA LYS A 246 8.77 -6.83 -16.47
C LYS A 246 9.19 -5.48 -15.90
N LEU A 247 10.37 -5.01 -16.28
CA LEU A 247 10.82 -3.64 -16.11
C LEU A 247 10.68 -2.91 -17.44
N TYR A 248 9.78 -1.94 -17.50
CA TYR A 248 9.54 -1.10 -18.67
C TYR A 248 10.41 0.15 -18.60
N ARG A 249 10.89 0.59 -19.77
CA ARG A 249 11.76 1.76 -19.94
C ARG A 249 11.18 2.69 -21.00
N TRP A 250 11.13 3.99 -20.71
CA TRP A 250 10.86 5.05 -21.68
C TRP A 250 11.99 6.06 -21.63
N ASP A 251 12.63 6.28 -22.77
CA ASP A 251 13.64 7.33 -22.96
C ASP A 251 12.97 8.58 -23.53
N PHE A 252 13.33 9.75 -22.98
CA PHE A 252 12.82 11.07 -23.38
C PHE A 252 13.80 11.81 -24.28
#